data_AF-A0A925TW19-F1
#
_entry.id   AF-A0A925TW19-F1
#
_cell.length_a   1.000
_cell.length_b   1.000
_cell.length_c   1.000
_cell.angle_alpha   90.00
_cell.angle_beta   90.00
_cell.angle_gamma   90.00
#
_symmetry.space_group_name_H-M   'P 1'
#
loop_
_entity.id
_entity.type
_entity.pdbx_description
1 polymer ?
#
loop_
_entity_poly.entity_id
_entity_poly.type
_entity_poly.pdbx_seq_one_letter_code
_entity_poly.pdbx_strand_id
1 'polypeptide(L)' 'MENITIMPATNNELAPIKELLKQASLPFEDIDKHISNFLIARMDENIIGAVGLEIYDDNALLRSIVVVQEMR' A
#
# COMPACT_ATOMS: atom_id res chain seq x y z
N MET A 1 -7.48 -1.71 22.12
CA MET A 1 -6.66 -0.88 21.22
C MET A 1 -6.54 -1.68 19.94
N GLU A 2 -7.02 -1.12 18.84
CA GLU A 2 -6.81 -1.73 17.52
C GLU A 2 -5.32 -1.62 17.19
N ASN A 3 -4.68 -2.74 16.87
CA ASN A 3 -3.24 -2.79 16.60
C ASN A 3 -3.03 -2.63 15.10
N ILE A 4 -2.28 -1.60 14.72
CA ILE A 4 -1.84 -1.41 13.34
C ILE A 4 -0.49 -2.09 13.15
N THR A 5 -0.39 -2.92 12.11
CA THR A 5 0.86 -3.60 11.74
C THR A 5 1.27 -3.18 10.32
N ILE A 6 2.58 -3.00 10.12
CA ILE A 6 3.16 -2.73 8.80
C ILE A 6 3.80 -4.02 8.30
N MET A 7 3.48 -4.40 7.06
CA MET A 7 4.02 -5.62 6.45
C MET A 7 4.20 -5.47 4.93
N PRO A 8 5.10 -6.25 4.31
CA PRO A 8 5.18 -6.36 2.87
C PRO A 8 3.86 -6.86 2.27
N ALA A 9 3.46 -6.29 1.14
CA ALA A 9 2.31 -6.78 0.40
C ALA A 9 2.65 -8.08 -0.34
N THR A 10 1.65 -8.95 -0.50
CA THR A 10 1.72 -10.11 -1.38
C THR A 10 0.72 -9.96 -2.52
N ASN A 11 0.69 -10.92 -3.45
CA ASN A 11 -0.31 -10.95 -4.52
C ASN A 11 -1.76 -10.97 -4.00
N ASN A 12 -1.99 -11.44 -2.78
CA ASN A 12 -3.32 -11.45 -2.17
C ASN A 12 -3.84 -10.03 -1.88
N GLU A 13 -2.94 -9.08 -1.64
CA GLU A 13 -3.28 -7.70 -1.33
C GLU A 13 -3.36 -6.79 -2.58
N LEU A 14 -3.09 -7.33 -3.77
CA LEU A 14 -3.12 -6.54 -5.01
C LEU A 14 -4.47 -5.84 -5.25
N ALA A 15 -5.56 -6.60 -5.17
CA ALA A 15 -6.91 -6.08 -5.38
C ALA A 15 -7.31 -5.00 -4.36
N PRO A 16 -7.19 -5.22 -3.04
CA PRO A 16 -7.54 -4.18 -2.06
C PRO A 16 -6.62 -2.95 -2.12
N ILE A 17 -5.33 -3.10 -2.43
CA ILE A 17 -4.43 -1.94 -2.63
C ILE A 17 -4.87 -1.12 -3.85
N LYS A 18 -5.18 -1.77 -4.99
CA LYS A 18 -5.66 -1.06 -6.19
C LYS A 18 -6.94 -0.27 -5.90
N GLU A 19 -7.88 -0.86 -5.14
CA GLU A 19 -9.12 -0.18 -4.76
C GLU A 19 -8.86 1.02 -3.85
N LEU A 20 -7.99 0.88 -2.84
CA LEU A 20 -7.64 1.99 -1.93
C LEU A 20 -6.99 3.17 -2.67
N LEU A 21 -6.06 2.88 -3.60
CA LEU A 21 -5.41 3.90 -4.40
C LEU A 21 -6.36 4.59 -5.38
N LYS A 22 -7.25 3.81 -6.00
CA LYS A 22 -8.30 4.35 -6.87
C LYS A 22 -9.22 5.31 -6.12
N GLN A 23 -9.64 4.96 -4.91
CA GLN A 23 -10.46 5.83 -4.06
C GLN A 23 -9.72 7.14 -3.71
N ALA A 24 -8.40 7.06 -3.51
CA ALA A 24 -7.56 8.23 -3.29
C ALA A 24 -7.14 8.96 -4.59
N SER A 25 -7.60 8.51 -5.77
CA SER A 25 -7.21 9.05 -7.08
C SER A 25 -5.69 9.05 -7.31
N LEU A 26 -4.99 8.03 -6.79
CA LEU A 26 -3.55 7.85 -6.96
C LEU A 26 -3.25 6.85 -8.09
N PRO A 27 -2.10 6.95 -8.77
CA PRO A 27 -1.71 6.00 -9.81
C PRO A 27 -1.59 4.56 -9.29
N PHE A 28 -2.13 3.58 -10.04
CA PHE A 28 -2.15 2.16 -9.67
C PHE A 28 -2.04 1.15 -10.83
N GLU A 29 -1.85 1.62 -12.05
CA GLU A 29 -1.96 0.85 -13.30
C GLU A 29 -0.89 -0.24 -13.44
N ASP A 30 0.30 -0.03 -12.87
CA ASP A 30 1.48 -0.89 -12.99
C ASP A 30 1.79 -1.72 -11.72
N ILE A 31 0.94 -1.64 -10.69
CA ILE A 31 1.22 -2.24 -9.37
C ILE A 31 1.38 -3.76 -9.43
N ASP A 32 0.69 -4.44 -10.34
CA ASP A 32 0.84 -5.89 -10.53
C ASP A 32 2.29 -6.31 -10.81
N LYS A 33 3.11 -5.43 -11.41
CA LYS A 33 4.53 -5.70 -11.68
C LYS A 33 5.43 -5.41 -10.48
N HIS A 34 4.95 -4.65 -9.50
CA HIS A 34 5.75 -4.07 -8.42
C HIS A 34 5.16 -4.31 -7.03
N ILE A 35 4.18 -5.21 -6.90
CA ILE A 35 3.48 -5.49 -5.64
C ILE A 35 4.43 -5.95 -4.52
N SER A 36 5.50 -6.67 -4.86
CA SER A 36 6.55 -7.07 -3.91
C SER A 36 7.27 -5.90 -3.24
N ASN A 37 7.19 -4.71 -3.83
CA ASN A 37 7.80 -3.49 -3.33
C ASN A 37 6.79 -2.60 -2.58
N PHE A 38 5.58 -3.08 -2.31
CA PHE A 38 4.60 -2.36 -1.51
C PHE A 38 4.70 -2.77 -0.03
N LEU A 39 4.47 -1.78 0.83
CA LEU A 39 4.15 -1.98 2.25
C LEU A 39 2.68 -1.64 2.45
N ILE A 40 2.02 -2.39 3.33
CA ILE A 40 0.65 -2.13 3.76
C ILE A 40 0.59 -1.88 5.27
N ALA A 41 -0.33 -1.01 5.66
CA ALA A 41 -0.80 -0.91 7.04
C ALA A 41 -2.07 -1.76 7.17
N ARG A 42 -2.05 -2.72 8.09
CA ARG A 42 -3.18 -3.61 8.38
C ARG A 42 -3.69 -3.37 9.78
N MET A 43 -5.02 -3.27 9.90
CA MET A 43 -5.76 -3.22 11.16
C MET A 43 -6.78 -4.35 11.12
N ASP A 44 -6.58 -5.36 11.97
CA ASP A 44 -7.27 -6.65 11.89
C ASP A 44 -7.14 -7.27 10.49
N GLU A 45 -8.25 -7.49 9.78
CA GLU A 45 -8.28 -8.03 8.42
C GLU A 45 -8.26 -6.93 7.33
N ASN A 46 -8.30 -5.66 7.73
CA ASN A 46 -8.47 -4.54 6.81
C ASN A 46 -7.13 -3.89 6.46
N ILE A 47 -6.91 -3.64 5.16
CA ILE A 47 -5.83 -2.76 4.71
C ILE A 47 -6.31 -1.31 4.89
N ILE A 48 -5.66 -0.59 5.81
CA ILE A 48 -5.98 0.80 6.13
C ILE A 48 -4.98 1.79 5.51
N GLY A 49 -3.91 1.30 4.89
CA GLY A 49 -2.94 2.13 4.20
C GLY A 49 -2.01 1.31 3.31
N ALA A 50 -1.41 1.98 2.34
CA ALA A 50 -0.45 1.38 1.41
C ALA A 50 0.59 2.41 0.95
N VAL A 51 1.78 1.93 0.61
CA VAL A 51 2.81 2.72 -0.06
C VAL A 51 3.66 1.80 -0.92
N GLY A 52 3.94 2.22 -2.15
CA GLY A 52 4.89 1.52 -3.02
C GLY A 52 6.29 2.10 -2.85
N LEU A 53 7.29 1.26 -3.09
CA LEU A 53 8.71 1.63 -3.05
C LEU A 53 9.34 1.45 -4.43
N GLU A 54 10.06 2.47 -4.88
CA GLU A 54 10.99 2.36 -6.01
C GLU A 54 12.41 2.33 -5.45
N ILE A 55 13.04 1.15 -5.47
CA ILE A 55 14.35 0.91 -4.85
C ILE A 55 15.48 1.31 -5.82
N TYR A 56 16.41 2.13 -5.34
CA TYR A 56 17.62 2.58 -6.03
C TYR A 56 18.83 2.40 -5.10
N ASP A 57 19.47 1.23 -5.20
CA ASP A 57 20.59 0.84 -4.33
C ASP A 57 20.28 1.05 -2.84
N ASP A 58 20.95 2.01 -2.20
CA ASP A 58 20.79 2.33 -0.77
C ASP A 58 19.62 3.26 -0.47
N ASN A 59 18.85 3.68 -1.48
CA ASN A 59 17.75 4.63 -1.37
C ASN A 59 16.45 4.05 -1.93
N ALA A 60 15.31 4.63 -1.53
CA ALA A 60 14.02 4.32 -2.12
C ALA A 60 13.13 5.56 -2.23
N LEU A 61 12.36 5.66 -3.31
CA LEU A 61 11.30 6.64 -3.45
C LEU A 61 9.97 6.03 -3.01
N LEU A 62 9.19 6.78 -2.23
CA LEU A 62 7.82 6.42 -1.91
C LEU A 62 6.90 6.84 -3.06
N ARG A 63 6.08 5.91 -3.54
CA ARG A 63 5.04 6.15 -4.56
C ARG A 63 3.67 5.81 -4.01
N SER A 64 2.68 6.61 -4.42
CA SER A 64 1.26 6.34 -4.15
C SER A 64 0.97 6.05 -2.67
N ILE A 65 1.47 6.88 -1.75
CA ILE A 65 1.20 6.73 -0.31
C ILE A 65 -0.26 7.08 0.00
N VAL A 66 -0.95 6.21 0.72
CA VAL A 66 -2.37 6.38 1.05
C VAL A 66 -2.70 5.81 2.43
N VAL A 67 -3.65 6.46 3.10
CA VAL A 67 -4.36 5.97 4.29
C VAL A 67 -5.85 6.12 4.01
N VAL A 68 -6.68 5.20 4.52
CA VAL A 68 -8.15 5.31 4.50
C VAL A 68 -8.60 6.65 5.08
N GLN A 69 -9.66 7.24 4.52
CA GLN A 69 -10.03 8.63 4.80
C GLN A 69 -10.37 8.88 6.28
N GLU A 70 -10.95 7.89 6.94
CA GLU A 70 -11.41 7.93 8.32
C GLU A 70 -10.26 8.01 9.33
N MET A 71 -9.03 7.68 8.91
CA MET A 71 -7.84 7.54 9.75
C MET A 71 -6.75 8.59 9.45
N ARG A 72 -7.09 9.65 8.71
CA ARG A 72 -6.16 10.74 8.35
C ARG A 72 -6.11 11.85 9.39
#